data_AF-A0A7G2IHZ5-F1
#
_entry.id   AF-A0A7G2IHZ5-F1
#
_cell.length_a   1.000
_cell.length_b   1.000
_cell.length_c   1.000
_cell.angle_alpha   90.00
_cell.angle_beta   90.00
_cell.angle_gamma   90.00
#
_symmetry.space_group_name_H-M   'P 1'
#
loop_
_entity.id
_entity.type
_entity.pdbx_description
1 polymer ?
#
loop_
_entity_poly.entity_id
_entity_poly.type
_entity_poly.pdbx_seq_one_letter_code
_entity_poly.pdbx_strand_id
1 'polypeptide(L)'
;MTILAWCVAWLLDFIIGDPQNWPHPVRWIGNLISAVQRIIRRYCHSDRALRIGGAVMWIVVVGLTWAASWGVLVLAKSVHPWLGWVVEVWMIFTVLAGRCLANAAQDVERPLRAGDLAASREKLSWIVGRDTSQLQPQQINRAVVETVAENTVDGIIAPLFFLLLGGAPLAMAYKAVNTLDSMVGYKHEKYRAIGMVSARLDDVANFIPARLSWLLLGVAAFFMP
;
A
#
# COMPACT_ATOMS: atom_id res chain seq x y z
N MET A 1 -22.87 12.77 1.57
CA MET A 1 -21.76 13.10 0.63
C MET A 1 -20.57 12.16 0.83
N THR A 2 -20.15 11.88 2.06
CA THR A 2 -18.96 11.06 2.38
C THR A 2 -19.08 9.60 1.92
N ILE A 3 -20.15 8.88 2.27
CA ILE A 3 -20.35 7.49 1.81
C ILE A 3 -20.40 7.40 0.28
N LEU A 4 -21.06 8.36 -0.37
CA LEU A 4 -21.09 8.46 -1.83
C LEU A 4 -19.67 8.62 -2.40
N ALA A 5 -18.82 9.43 -1.76
CA ALA A 5 -17.42 9.57 -2.17
C ALA A 5 -16.68 8.23 -2.11
N TRP A 6 -16.94 7.42 -1.09
CA TRP A 6 -16.29 6.12 -0.90
C TRP A 6 -16.72 5.13 -1.99
N CYS A 7 -18.02 5.06 -2.27
CA CYS A 7 -18.55 4.22 -3.34
C CYS A 7 -18.02 4.65 -4.72
N VAL A 8 -17.97 5.95 -4.99
CA VAL A 8 -17.44 6.48 -6.26
C VAL A 8 -15.95 6.17 -6.37
N ALA A 9 -15.16 6.41 -5.32
CA ALA A 9 -13.73 6.11 -5.32
C ALA A 9 -13.44 4.61 -5.55
N TRP A 10 -14.22 3.73 -4.91
CA TRP A 10 -14.12 2.28 -5.13
C TRP A 10 -14.49 1.88 -6.56
N LEU A 11 -15.56 2.46 -7.13
CA LEU A 11 -15.94 2.24 -8.54
C LEU A 11 -14.84 2.72 -9.50
N LEU A 12 -14.22 3.87 -9.21
CA LEU A 12 -13.11 4.38 -9.99
C LEU A 12 -11.90 3.45 -9.94
N ASP A 13 -11.53 2.93 -8.76
CA ASP A 13 -10.46 1.92 -8.65
C ASP A 13 -10.82 0.67 -9.45
N PHE A 14 -12.04 0.16 -9.32
CA PHE A 14 -12.49 -1.04 -10.04
C PHE A 14 -12.43 -0.91 -11.57
N ILE A 15 -12.77 0.28 -12.11
CA ILE A 15 -12.85 0.54 -13.55
C ILE A 15 -11.48 0.94 -14.13
N ILE A 16 -10.82 1.90 -13.49
CA ILE A 16 -9.60 2.55 -14.01
C ILE A 16 -8.34 1.87 -13.47
N GLY A 17 -8.36 1.46 -12.20
CA GLY A 17 -7.17 1.05 -11.45
C GLY A 17 -6.13 2.16 -11.37
N ASP A 18 -4.85 1.77 -11.40
CA ASP A 18 -3.70 2.68 -11.32
C ASP A 18 -2.94 2.76 -12.66
N PRO A 19 -3.15 3.80 -13.48
CA PRO A 19 -2.40 4.03 -14.71
C PRO A 19 -0.93 4.30 -14.41
N GLN A 20 -0.03 3.64 -15.16
CA GLN A 20 1.42 3.67 -14.91
C GLN A 20 2.06 5.07 -14.96
N ASN A 21 1.42 6.07 -15.57
CA ASN A 21 1.97 7.43 -15.70
C ASN A 21 1.18 8.50 -14.94
N TRP A 22 0.17 8.15 -14.15
CA TRP A 22 -0.59 9.16 -13.40
C TRP A 22 0.27 9.72 -12.25
N PRO A 23 0.30 11.06 -12.01
CA PRO A 23 0.73 11.58 -10.71
C PRO A 23 -0.08 10.92 -9.59
N HIS A 24 0.61 10.09 -8.81
CA HIS A 24 0.02 9.28 -7.75
C HIS A 24 0.63 9.65 -6.39
N PRO A 25 -0.17 9.94 -5.34
CA PRO A 25 0.33 10.32 -4.03
C PRO A 25 1.37 9.37 -3.44
N VAL A 26 1.21 8.06 -3.67
CA VAL A 26 2.18 7.05 -3.20
C VAL A 26 3.58 7.29 -3.79
N ARG A 27 3.69 7.77 -5.03
CA ARG A 27 5.00 8.12 -5.63
C ARG A 27 5.63 9.31 -4.93
N TRP A 28 4.82 10.30 -4.55
CA TRP A 28 5.31 11.46 -3.80
C TRP A 28 5.77 11.06 -2.39
N ILE A 29 5.01 10.18 -1.73
CA ILE A 29 5.42 9.56 -0.45
C ILE A 29 6.74 8.81 -0.63
N GLY A 30 6.88 7.98 -1.65
CA GLY A 30 8.12 7.24 -1.91
C GLY A 30 9.34 8.12 -2.22
N ASN A 31 9.12 9.23 -2.93
CA ASN A 31 10.15 10.26 -3.16
C ASN A 31 10.56 10.95 -1.85
N LEU A 32 9.59 11.26 -0.98
CA LEU A 32 9.84 11.83 0.34
C LEU A 32 10.64 10.85 1.22
N ILE A 33 10.25 9.57 1.26
CA ILE A 33 10.98 8.52 1.96
C ILE A 33 12.42 8.45 1.45
N SER A 34 12.62 8.39 0.14
CA SER A 34 13.95 8.33 -0.47
C SER A 34 14.82 9.55 -0.12
N ALA A 35 14.23 10.75 -0.12
CA ALA A 35 14.94 11.97 0.25
C ALA A 35 15.37 11.96 1.73
N VAL A 36 14.44 11.65 2.64
CA VAL A 36 14.70 11.61 4.09
C VAL A 36 15.69 10.49 4.43
N GLN A 37 15.55 9.32 3.81
CA GLN A 37 16.47 8.19 3.97
C GLN A 37 17.90 8.57 3.56
N ARG A 38 18.08 9.30 2.45
CA ARG A 38 19.40 9.75 1.98
C ARG A 38 20.05 10.71 2.98
N ILE A 39 19.27 11.61 3.57
CA ILE A 39 19.73 12.53 4.62
C ILE A 39 20.17 11.74 5.85
N ILE A 40 19.33 10.84 6.36
CA ILE A 40 19.66 10.03 7.55
C ILE A 40 20.93 9.22 7.33
N ARG A 41 21.06 8.52 6.19
CA ARG A 41 22.25 7.71 5.89
C ARG A 41 23.52 8.55 5.73
N ARG A 42 23.39 9.85 5.44
CA ARG A 42 24.53 10.77 5.35
C ARG A 42 25.07 11.18 6.73
N TYR A 43 24.21 11.28 7.74
CA TYR A 43 24.58 11.77 9.08
C TYR A 43 24.62 10.67 10.16
N CYS A 44 23.92 9.56 9.95
CA CYS A 44 23.84 8.46 10.91
C CYS A 44 24.65 7.26 10.43
N HIS A 45 25.77 6.98 11.10
CA HIS A 45 26.67 5.87 10.75
C HIS A 45 26.63 4.70 11.74
N SER A 46 26.15 4.92 12.97
CA SER A 46 26.00 3.85 13.97
C SER A 46 24.61 3.20 13.89
N ASP A 47 24.52 1.93 14.29
CA ASP A 47 23.24 1.18 14.32
C ASP A 47 22.18 1.90 15.17
N ARG A 48 22.58 2.43 16.34
CA ARG A 48 21.68 3.20 17.21
C ARG A 48 21.21 4.50 16.54
N ALA A 49 22.11 5.24 15.87
CA ALA A 49 21.73 6.45 15.16
C ALA A 49 20.79 6.16 13.98
N LEU A 50 21.01 5.05 13.27
CA LEU A 50 20.13 4.61 12.18
C LEU A 50 18.74 4.22 12.68
N ARG A 51 18.62 3.57 13.85
CA ARG A 51 17.30 3.27 14.47
C ARG A 51 16.54 4.53 14.85
N ILE A 52 17.23 5.49 15.47
CA ILE A 52 16.63 6.80 15.82
C ILE A 52 16.25 7.55 14.54
N GLY A 53 17.13 7.57 13.54
CA GLY A 53 16.85 8.13 12.23
C GLY A 53 15.63 7.49 11.57
N GLY A 54 15.49 6.16 11.65
CA GLY A 54 14.31 5.43 11.20
C GLY A 54 13.02 5.86 11.89
N ALA A 55 13.05 6.05 13.21
CA ALA A 55 11.90 6.59 13.95
C ALA A 55 11.53 8.02 13.50
N VAL A 56 12.53 8.89 13.35
CA VAL A 56 12.33 10.26 12.86
C VAL A 56 11.78 10.24 11.44
N MET A 57 12.29 9.38 10.56
CA MET A 57 11.79 9.20 9.20
C MET A 57 10.31 8.82 9.20
N TRP A 58 9.93 7.87 10.03
CA TRP A 58 8.52 7.45 10.15
C TRP A 58 7.64 8.62 10.57
N ILE A 59 8.01 9.34 11.64
CA ILE A 59 7.24 10.50 12.15
C ILE A 59 7.12 11.59 11.07
N VAL A 60 8.22 11.91 10.40
CA VAL A 60 8.26 12.95 9.35
C VAL A 60 7.38 12.55 8.17
N VAL A 61 7.56 11.34 7.63
CA VAL A 61 6.83 10.91 6.42
C VAL A 61 5.34 10.75 6.70
N VAL A 62 4.97 10.03 7.77
CA VAL A 62 3.56 9.81 8.12
C VAL A 62 2.90 11.10 8.55
N GLY A 63 3.56 11.88 9.42
CA GLY A 63 3.05 13.16 9.91
C GLY A 63 2.86 14.18 8.80
N LEU A 64 3.84 14.34 7.88
CA LEU A 64 3.70 15.24 6.74
C LEU A 64 2.62 14.76 5.76
N THR A 65 2.53 13.45 5.50
CA THR A 65 1.48 12.92 4.62
C THR A 65 0.09 13.20 5.18
N TRP A 66 -0.11 12.94 6.48
CA TRP A 66 -1.37 13.23 7.16
C TRP A 66 -1.68 14.73 7.17
N ALA A 67 -0.72 15.58 7.58
CA ALA A 67 -0.91 17.02 7.66
C ALA A 67 -1.19 17.65 6.28
N ALA A 68 -0.47 17.22 5.24
CA ALA A 68 -0.68 17.70 3.88
C ALA A 68 -2.04 17.26 3.34
N SER A 69 -2.42 15.98 3.49
CA SER A 69 -3.73 15.48 3.03
C SER A 69 -4.89 16.15 3.79
N TRP A 70 -4.77 16.32 5.11
CA TRP A 70 -5.73 17.09 5.90
C TRP A 70 -5.82 18.55 5.44
N GLY A 71 -4.68 19.24 5.31
CA GLY A 71 -4.63 20.64 4.92
C GLY A 71 -5.20 20.90 3.53
N VAL A 72 -4.85 20.05 2.55
CA VAL A 72 -5.40 20.12 1.19
C VAL A 72 -6.91 19.90 1.20
N LEU A 73 -7.40 18.94 1.97
CA LEU A 73 -8.84 18.67 2.04
C LEU A 73 -9.62 19.81 2.70
N VAL A 74 -9.09 20.37 3.80
CA VAL A 74 -9.71 21.53 4.48
C VAL A 74 -9.72 22.76 3.58
N LEU A 75 -8.61 23.04 2.89
CA LEU A 75 -8.52 24.16 1.95
C LEU A 75 -9.47 23.98 0.75
N ALA A 76 -9.56 22.77 0.21
CA ALA A 76 -10.50 22.47 -0.88
C ALA A 76 -11.96 22.69 -0.45
N LYS A 77 -12.31 22.26 0.76
CA LYS A 77 -13.64 22.47 1.36
C LYS A 77 -13.94 23.94 1.62
N SER A 78 -12.95 24.74 2.03
CA SER A 78 -13.14 26.18 2.27
C SER A 78 -13.31 26.98 0.98
N VAL A 79 -12.70 26.54 -0.13
CA VAL A 79 -12.90 27.13 -1.46
C VAL A 79 -14.28 26.79 -2.02
N HIS A 80 -14.66 25.50 -2.05
CA HIS A 80 -15.99 25.08 -2.50
C HIS A 80 -16.34 23.66 -2.00
N PRO A 81 -17.57 23.39 -1.50
CA PRO A 81 -17.97 22.05 -1.03
C PRO A 81 -17.76 20.92 -2.05
N TRP A 82 -18.16 21.12 -3.32
CA TRP A 82 -17.90 20.18 -4.42
C TRP A 82 -16.41 19.93 -4.69
N LEU A 83 -15.55 20.96 -4.59
CA LEU A 83 -14.11 20.78 -4.75
C LEU A 83 -13.55 19.90 -3.63
N GLY A 84 -13.96 20.18 -2.38
CA GLY A 84 -13.62 19.32 -1.24
C GLY A 84 -14.06 17.88 -1.43
N TRP A 85 -15.24 17.65 -2.00
CA TRP A 85 -15.75 16.31 -2.30
C TRP A 85 -14.94 15.60 -3.40
N VAL A 86 -14.58 16.29 -4.49
CA VAL A 86 -13.74 15.73 -5.57
C VAL A 86 -12.35 15.36 -5.05
N VAL A 87 -11.75 16.23 -4.23
CA VAL A 87 -10.44 15.96 -3.60
C VAL A 87 -10.52 14.75 -2.67
N GLU A 88 -11.60 14.62 -1.89
CA GLU A 88 -11.84 13.45 -1.04
C GLU A 88 -11.96 12.16 -1.85
N VAL A 89 -12.76 12.16 -2.91
CA VAL A 89 -12.88 11.02 -3.84
C VAL A 89 -11.53 10.63 -4.42
N TRP A 90 -10.77 11.62 -4.90
CA TRP A 90 -9.46 11.40 -5.49
C TRP A 90 -8.47 10.80 -4.49
N MET A 91 -8.41 11.33 -3.27
CA MET A 91 -7.55 10.77 -2.21
C MET A 91 -7.91 9.32 -1.93
N ILE A 92 -9.19 9.00 -1.74
CA ILE A 92 -9.62 7.62 -1.44
C ILE A 92 -9.29 6.69 -2.60
N PHE A 93 -9.57 7.10 -3.84
CA PHE A 93 -9.26 6.35 -5.05
C PHE A 93 -7.77 5.96 -5.09
N THR A 94 -6.88 6.91 -4.81
CA THR A 94 -5.42 6.66 -4.84
C THR A 94 -4.87 5.84 -3.67
N VAL A 95 -5.67 5.59 -2.62
CA VAL A 95 -5.23 4.71 -1.52
C VAL A 95 -5.56 3.25 -1.83
N LEU A 96 -6.69 3.02 -2.50
CA LEU A 96 -7.17 1.69 -2.89
C LEU A 96 -6.36 1.15 -4.07
N ALA A 97 -6.08 -0.15 -4.06
CA ALA A 97 -5.28 -0.81 -5.09
C ALA A 97 -5.92 -2.11 -5.62
N GLY A 98 -7.26 -2.23 -5.56
CA GLY A 98 -7.97 -3.48 -5.81
C GLY A 98 -7.84 -3.95 -7.25
N ARG A 99 -8.02 -3.05 -8.22
CA ARG A 99 -7.89 -3.42 -9.64
C ARG A 99 -6.45 -3.72 -10.04
N CYS A 100 -5.50 -2.95 -9.51
CA CYS A 100 -4.07 -3.18 -9.73
C CYS A 100 -3.66 -4.57 -9.22
N LEU A 101 -4.09 -4.94 -8.01
CA LEU A 101 -3.83 -6.26 -7.42
C LEU A 101 -4.44 -7.40 -8.24
N ALA A 102 -5.69 -7.23 -8.70
CA ALA A 102 -6.35 -8.22 -9.55
C ALA A 102 -5.62 -8.41 -10.89
N ASN A 103 -5.20 -7.32 -11.54
CA ASN A 103 -4.43 -7.38 -12.79
C ASN A 103 -3.09 -8.11 -12.56
N ALA A 104 -2.37 -7.79 -11.49
CA ALA A 104 -1.09 -8.41 -11.19
C ALA A 104 -1.21 -9.93 -10.95
N ALA A 105 -2.27 -10.38 -10.27
CA ALA A 105 -2.57 -11.81 -10.12
C ALA A 105 -2.89 -12.48 -11.47
N GLN A 106 -3.68 -11.81 -12.33
CA GLN A 106 -4.02 -12.32 -13.66
C GLN A 106 -2.80 -12.39 -14.60
N ASP A 107 -1.85 -11.47 -14.47
CA ASP A 107 -0.62 -11.48 -15.26
C ASP A 107 0.26 -12.70 -14.96
N VAL A 108 0.17 -13.26 -13.75
CA VAL A 108 0.84 -14.54 -13.38
C VAL A 108 0.01 -15.75 -13.81
N GLU A 109 -1.30 -15.66 -13.66
CA GLU A 109 -2.23 -16.77 -13.84
C GLU A 109 -2.47 -17.13 -15.31
N ARG A 110 -2.58 -16.13 -16.20
CA ARG A 110 -2.81 -16.36 -17.64
C ARG A 110 -1.69 -17.15 -18.30
N PRO A 111 -0.38 -16.81 -18.13
CA PRO A 111 0.70 -17.64 -18.66
C PRO A 111 0.75 -19.03 -18.01
N LEU A 112 0.44 -19.12 -16.72
CA LEU A 112 0.42 -20.40 -16.01
C LEU A 112 -0.63 -21.36 -16.60
N ARG A 113 -1.84 -20.86 -16.89
CA ARG A 113 -2.88 -21.65 -17.58
C ARG A 113 -2.49 -22.05 -18.99
N ALA A 114 -1.71 -21.21 -19.69
CA ALA A 114 -1.21 -21.49 -21.02
C ALA A 114 0.00 -22.47 -21.03
N GLY A 115 0.50 -22.88 -19.87
CA GLY A 115 1.68 -23.75 -19.74
C GLY A 115 3.02 -23.02 -19.87
N ASP A 116 3.02 -21.69 -19.96
CA ASP A 116 4.24 -20.88 -20.03
C ASP A 116 4.75 -20.54 -18.61
N LEU A 117 5.55 -21.47 -18.07
CA LEU A 117 6.14 -21.34 -16.75
C LEU A 117 7.20 -20.24 -16.67
N ALA A 118 7.91 -19.96 -17.77
CA ALA A 118 8.95 -18.95 -17.78
C ALA A 118 8.32 -17.55 -17.59
N ALA A 119 7.30 -17.24 -18.39
CA ALA A 119 6.57 -15.98 -18.27
C ALA A 119 5.85 -15.87 -16.91
N SER A 120 5.24 -16.96 -16.42
CA SER A 120 4.57 -16.94 -15.11
C SER A 120 5.55 -16.66 -13.96
N ARG A 121 6.76 -17.25 -13.97
CA ARG A 121 7.81 -16.99 -12.97
C ARG A 121 8.32 -15.55 -13.04
N GLU A 122 8.49 -15.01 -14.24
CA GLU A 122 8.89 -13.62 -14.43
C GLU A 122 7.85 -12.68 -13.84
N LYS A 123 6.57 -12.85 -14.19
CA LYS A 123 5.48 -12.01 -13.67
C LYS A 123 5.32 -12.15 -12.16
N LEU A 124 5.49 -13.37 -11.62
CA LEU A 124 5.46 -13.59 -10.18
C LEU A 124 6.58 -12.83 -9.47
N SER A 125 7.78 -12.74 -10.07
CA SER A 125 8.91 -12.03 -9.48
C SER A 125 8.65 -10.53 -9.25
N TRP A 126 7.67 -9.95 -9.95
CA TRP A 126 7.32 -8.53 -9.79
C TRP A 126 6.47 -8.26 -8.56
N ILE A 127 5.82 -9.29 -8.00
CA ILE A 127 4.89 -9.18 -6.87
C ILE A 127 5.34 -9.93 -5.62
N VAL A 128 6.44 -10.69 -5.69
CA VAL A 128 7.03 -11.39 -4.54
C VAL A 128 8.48 -10.97 -4.30
N GLY A 129 8.88 -10.90 -3.03
CA GLY A 129 10.26 -10.59 -2.64
C GLY A 129 11.22 -11.80 -2.63
N ARG A 130 10.87 -12.93 -3.23
CA ARG A 130 11.64 -14.19 -3.23
C ARG A 130 12.02 -14.64 -4.64
N ASP A 131 13.08 -15.43 -4.76
CA ASP A 131 13.46 -16.05 -6.03
C ASP A 131 12.35 -16.96 -6.55
N THR A 132 11.92 -16.73 -7.80
CA THR A 132 10.85 -17.47 -8.47
C THR A 132 11.36 -18.46 -9.53
N SER A 133 12.66 -18.44 -9.83
CA SER A 133 13.25 -19.12 -10.99
C SER A 133 13.02 -20.64 -11.04
N GLN A 134 12.92 -21.28 -9.87
CA GLN A 134 12.76 -22.73 -9.70
C GLN A 134 11.34 -23.15 -9.27
N LEU A 135 10.38 -22.23 -9.19
CA LEU A 135 9.05 -22.55 -8.65
C LEU A 135 8.23 -23.40 -9.63
N GLN A 136 7.65 -24.48 -9.12
CA GLN A 136 6.72 -25.36 -9.84
C GLN A 136 5.30 -24.78 -9.85
N PRO A 137 4.39 -25.22 -10.74
CA PRO A 137 3.04 -24.66 -10.88
C PRO A 137 2.27 -24.50 -9.56
N GLN A 138 2.33 -25.51 -8.69
CA GLN A 138 1.65 -25.48 -7.38
C GLN A 138 2.26 -24.44 -6.44
N GLN A 139 3.58 -24.23 -6.51
CA GLN A 139 4.28 -23.24 -5.72
C GLN A 139 4.01 -21.82 -6.25
N ILE A 140 3.88 -21.66 -7.57
CA ILE A 140 3.45 -20.39 -8.20
C ILE A 140 2.05 -20.03 -7.73
N ASN A 141 1.08 -20.95 -7.84
CA ASN A 141 -0.29 -20.72 -7.37
C ASN A 141 -0.34 -20.33 -5.90
N ARG A 142 0.38 -21.08 -5.06
CA ARG A 142 0.49 -20.78 -3.63
C ARG A 142 1.07 -19.38 -3.40
N ALA A 143 2.14 -19.02 -4.11
CA ALA A 143 2.76 -17.70 -4.01
C ALA A 143 1.79 -16.58 -4.40
N VAL A 144 1.05 -16.74 -5.49
CA VAL A 144 0.03 -15.77 -5.92
C VAL A 144 -1.05 -15.61 -4.85
N VAL A 145 -1.58 -16.71 -4.31
CA VAL A 145 -2.62 -16.66 -3.26
C VAL A 145 -2.10 -15.99 -1.98
N GLU A 146 -0.90 -16.35 -1.53
CA GLU A 146 -0.23 -15.71 -0.38
C GLU A 146 -0.12 -14.20 -0.60
N THR A 147 0.41 -13.79 -1.75
CA THR A 147 0.62 -12.37 -2.09
C THR A 147 -0.69 -11.61 -2.25
N VAL A 148 -1.70 -12.18 -2.90
CA VAL A 148 -3.02 -11.52 -3.04
C VAL A 148 -3.68 -11.38 -1.68
N ALA A 149 -3.62 -12.40 -0.81
CA ALA A 149 -4.21 -12.32 0.52
C ALA A 149 -3.52 -11.23 1.37
N GLU A 150 -2.19 -11.18 1.37
CA GLU A 150 -1.41 -10.15 2.07
C GLU A 150 -1.71 -8.75 1.55
N ASN A 151 -1.59 -8.53 0.24
CA ASN A 151 -1.82 -7.23 -0.39
C ASN A 151 -3.30 -6.79 -0.36
N THR A 152 -4.25 -7.71 -0.15
CA THR A 152 -5.65 -7.34 0.07
C THR A 152 -5.81 -6.63 1.41
N VAL A 153 -5.05 -7.03 2.43
CA VAL A 153 -5.03 -6.32 3.71
C VAL A 153 -4.47 -4.91 3.50
N ASP A 154 -3.30 -4.81 2.92
CA ASP A 154 -2.56 -3.54 2.80
C ASP A 154 -3.15 -2.58 1.76
N GLY A 155 -3.68 -3.12 0.67
CA GLY A 155 -4.16 -2.37 -0.49
C GLY A 155 -5.64 -2.01 -0.43
N ILE A 156 -6.43 -2.67 0.43
CA ILE A 156 -7.89 -2.50 0.45
C ILE A 156 -8.41 -2.40 1.88
N ILE A 157 -8.22 -3.43 2.71
CA ILE A 157 -8.93 -3.55 3.99
C ILE A 157 -8.43 -2.53 5.00
N ALA A 158 -7.12 -2.41 5.19
CA ALA A 158 -6.54 -1.44 6.09
C ALA A 158 -6.79 0.01 5.64
N PRO A 159 -6.62 0.37 4.35
CA PRO A 159 -7.10 1.64 3.82
C PRO A 159 -8.54 1.98 4.18
N LEU A 160 -9.48 1.05 3.94
CA LEU A 160 -10.90 1.25 4.24
C LEU A 160 -11.15 1.36 5.75
N PHE A 161 -10.42 0.61 6.56
CA PHE A 161 -10.49 0.69 8.02
C PHE A 161 -10.07 2.07 8.53
N PHE A 162 -8.92 2.59 8.10
CA PHE A 162 -8.46 3.91 8.50
C PHE A 162 -9.28 5.05 7.88
N LEU A 163 -9.83 4.84 6.68
CA LEU A 163 -10.82 5.73 6.07
C LEU A 163 -12.08 5.86 6.95
N LEU A 164 -12.58 4.74 7.49
CA LEU A 164 -13.72 4.74 8.39
C LEU A 164 -13.44 5.49 9.70
N LEU A 165 -12.23 5.37 10.24
CA LEU A 165 -11.86 5.98 11.52
C LEU A 165 -11.57 7.48 11.43
N GLY A 166 -10.93 7.94 10.36
CA GLY A 166 -10.41 9.31 10.28
C GLY A 166 -10.51 9.97 8.91
N GLY A 167 -11.31 9.40 8.00
CA GLY A 167 -11.50 9.92 6.66
C GLY A 167 -10.29 9.72 5.75
N ALA A 168 -10.35 10.36 4.59
CA ALA A 168 -9.29 10.27 3.58
C ALA A 168 -7.88 10.61 4.10
N PRO A 169 -7.68 11.62 4.98
CA PRO A 169 -6.35 11.92 5.51
C PRO A 169 -5.74 10.80 6.35
N LEU A 170 -6.55 10.08 7.14
CA LEU A 170 -6.03 8.96 7.94
C LEU A 170 -5.74 7.74 7.07
N ALA A 171 -6.54 7.48 6.03
CA ALA A 171 -6.25 6.46 5.03
C ALA A 171 -4.94 6.75 4.27
N MET A 172 -4.70 8.02 3.91
CA MET A 172 -3.44 8.48 3.32
C MET A 172 -2.24 8.30 4.26
N ALA A 173 -2.43 8.59 5.55
CA ALA A 173 -1.40 8.37 6.57
C ALA A 173 -1.04 6.88 6.71
N TYR A 174 -2.04 6.00 6.73
CA TYR A 174 -1.82 4.55 6.69
C TYR A 174 -1.06 4.14 5.42
N LYS A 175 -1.43 4.69 4.25
CA LYS A 175 -0.69 4.39 3.02
C LYS A 175 0.79 4.78 3.11
N ALA A 176 1.10 5.86 3.82
CA ALA A 176 2.48 6.23 4.11
C ALA A 176 3.20 5.23 5.03
N VAL A 177 2.50 4.67 6.03
CA VAL A 177 3.03 3.58 6.88
C VAL A 177 3.37 2.36 6.03
N ASN A 178 2.44 1.91 5.19
CA ASN A 178 2.64 0.74 4.33
C ASN A 178 3.73 0.97 3.27
N THR A 179 3.79 2.17 2.69
CA THR A 179 4.86 2.54 1.73
C THR A 179 6.23 2.59 2.41
N LEU A 180 6.31 3.07 3.66
CA LEU A 180 7.53 3.04 4.45
C LEU A 180 8.02 1.61 4.67
N ASP A 181 7.15 0.69 5.08
CA ASP A 181 7.55 -0.70 5.27
C ASP A 181 8.04 -1.33 3.95
N SER A 182 7.27 -1.15 2.88
CA SER A 182 7.62 -1.66 1.55
C SER A 182 8.97 -1.12 1.02
N MET A 183 9.37 0.10 1.37
CA MET A 183 10.61 0.70 0.86
C MET A 183 11.81 0.52 1.78
N VAL A 184 11.61 0.52 3.10
CA VAL A 184 12.72 0.53 4.07
C VAL A 184 12.69 -0.63 5.07
N GLY A 185 11.58 -1.35 5.20
CA GLY A 185 11.36 -2.44 6.15
C GLY A 185 12.12 -3.74 5.84
N TYR A 186 12.79 -3.82 4.68
CA TYR A 186 13.54 -5.01 4.28
C TYR A 186 14.59 -5.46 5.32
N LYS A 187 14.62 -6.76 5.57
CA LYS A 187 15.54 -7.43 6.51
C LYS A 187 16.99 -7.54 6.00
N HIS A 188 17.36 -6.85 4.93
CA HIS A 188 18.75 -6.79 4.48
C HIS A 188 19.63 -6.09 5.53
N GLU A 189 20.85 -6.58 5.71
CA GLU A 189 21.79 -6.12 6.75
C GLU A 189 22.04 -4.60 6.71
N LYS A 190 21.95 -4.00 5.52
CA LYS A 190 22.08 -2.55 5.29
C LYS A 190 20.84 -1.73 5.67
N TYR A 191 19.64 -2.33 5.75
CA TYR A 191 18.36 -1.65 6.02
C TYR A 191 17.76 -2.00 7.39
N ARG A 192 18.21 -3.09 8.03
CA ARG A 192 17.65 -3.59 9.28
C ARG A 192 17.53 -2.52 10.38
N ALA A 193 18.54 -1.67 10.55
CA ALA A 193 18.55 -0.65 11.58
C ALA A 193 17.55 0.49 11.33
N ILE A 194 17.51 1.00 10.10
CA ILE A 194 16.67 2.16 9.73
C ILE A 194 15.20 1.77 9.49
N GLY A 195 14.96 0.56 9.00
CA GLY A 195 13.62 0.04 8.68
C GLY A 195 12.84 -0.52 9.86
N MET A 196 13.51 -0.81 10.97
CA MET A 196 12.92 -1.53 12.12
C MET A 196 11.66 -0.87 12.67
N VAL A 197 11.64 0.47 12.73
CA VAL A 197 10.48 1.20 13.26
C VAL A 197 9.32 1.17 12.27
N SER A 198 9.59 1.34 10.97
CA SER A 198 8.57 1.24 9.93
C SER A 198 7.90 -0.13 9.93
N ALA A 199 8.68 -1.22 9.93
CA ALA A 199 8.14 -2.58 9.93
C ALA A 199 7.27 -2.86 11.16
N ARG A 200 7.72 -2.46 12.35
CA ARG A 200 6.94 -2.67 13.59
C ARG A 200 5.67 -1.84 13.63
N LEU A 201 5.70 -0.61 13.13
CA LEU A 201 4.51 0.25 13.13
C LEU A 201 3.52 -0.16 12.03
N ASP A 202 4.00 -0.74 10.94
CA ASP A 202 3.15 -1.39 9.95
C ASP A 202 2.44 -2.62 10.54
N ASP A 203 3.19 -3.53 11.18
CA ASP A 203 2.62 -4.69 11.89
C ASP A 203 1.52 -4.28 12.88
N VAL A 204 1.73 -3.19 13.62
CA VAL A 204 0.76 -2.65 14.57
C VAL A 204 -0.45 -2.06 13.86
N ALA A 205 -0.25 -1.26 12.81
CA ALA A 205 -1.33 -0.65 12.05
C ALA A 205 -2.22 -1.70 11.36
N ASN A 206 -1.61 -2.80 10.91
CA ASN A 206 -2.28 -3.91 10.25
C ASN A 206 -2.86 -4.96 11.22
N PHE A 207 -2.59 -4.87 12.53
CA PHE A 207 -3.02 -5.88 13.50
C PHE A 207 -4.54 -6.13 13.53
N ILE A 208 -5.35 -5.07 13.49
CA ILE A 208 -6.81 -5.16 13.45
C ILE A 208 -7.30 -5.44 12.02
N PRO A 209 -6.89 -4.68 10.98
CA PRO A 209 -7.28 -4.95 9.61
C PRO A 209 -7.01 -6.38 9.14
N ALA A 210 -5.85 -6.96 9.48
CA ALA A 210 -5.51 -8.34 9.14
C ALA A 210 -6.41 -9.38 9.81
N ARG A 211 -7.02 -9.06 10.96
CA ARG A 211 -8.03 -9.92 11.60
C ARG A 211 -9.42 -9.70 11.03
N LEU A 212 -9.70 -8.55 10.45
CA LEU A 212 -10.94 -8.36 9.71
C LEU A 212 -10.88 -9.07 8.36
N SER A 213 -9.69 -9.23 7.79
CA SER A 213 -9.55 -9.81 6.44
C SER A 213 -10.02 -11.25 6.34
N TRP A 214 -9.71 -12.12 7.29
CA TRP A 214 -10.19 -13.51 7.22
C TRP A 214 -11.72 -13.61 7.29
N LEU A 215 -12.38 -12.74 8.08
CA LEU A 215 -13.84 -12.65 8.15
C LEU A 215 -14.41 -12.17 6.82
N LEU A 216 -13.88 -11.07 6.29
CA LEU A 216 -14.35 -10.45 5.05
C LEU A 216 -14.14 -11.37 3.84
N LEU A 217 -12.98 -12.03 3.76
CA LEU A 217 -12.68 -13.01 2.72
C LEU A 217 -13.56 -14.26 2.86
N GLY A 218 -13.82 -14.73 4.08
CA GLY A 218 -14.72 -15.87 4.32
C GLY A 218 -16.17 -15.56 3.90
N VAL A 219 -16.66 -14.36 4.22
CA VAL A 219 -17.99 -13.90 3.77
C VAL A 219 -18.01 -13.73 2.26
N ALA A 220 -16.99 -13.12 1.66
CA ALA A 220 -16.89 -12.96 0.21
C ALA A 220 -16.89 -14.30 -0.52
N ALA A 221 -16.18 -15.31 0.02
CA ALA A 221 -16.14 -16.66 -0.54
C ALA A 221 -17.53 -17.33 -0.59
N PHE A 222 -18.43 -17.02 0.34
CA PHE A 222 -19.82 -17.52 0.29
C PHE A 222 -20.63 -16.97 -0.90
N PHE A 223 -20.27 -15.78 -1.39
CA PHE A 223 -20.91 -15.15 -2.54
C PHE A 223 -20.21 -15.45 -3.87
N MET A 224 -19.06 -16.12 -3.85
CA MET A 224 -18.35 -16.54 -5.05
C MET A 224 -18.80 -17.96 -5.46
N PRO A 225 -19.13 -18.18 -6.74
CA PRO A 225 -19.55 -19.48 -7.25
C PRO A 225 -18.41 -20.52 -7.33
#